data_AF-A0A2V9QG25-F1
#
_entry.id   AF-A0A2V9QG25-F1
#
_cell.length_a   1.000
_cell.length_b   1.000
_cell.length_c   1.000
_cell.angle_alpha   90.00
_cell.angle_beta   90.00
_cell.angle_gamma   90.00
#
_symmetry.space_group_name_H-M   'P 1'
#
loop_
_entity.id
_entity.type
_entity.pdbx_description
1 polymer ?
#
loop_
_entity_poly.entity_id
_entity_poly.type
_entity_poly.pdbx_seq_one_letter_code
_entity_poly.pdbx_strand_id
1 'polypeptide(L)'
;MWAAAFYAANPYHLVIVYWRSAFAELLAAACLPLLLLLVLDLEERGARVILALSILLAAGWLTNLPSAVMMNYSLVILVLCVGILRRSFAIPVYGASACILGAGLAGFFLLPAFHQQSWVNISQVLSPGVRPLENFLFAFTDDPDHNHFNLLVSIVALSEIVMLVALLFLTRRLGSRKLWWCMLAWSAVAIVLMLKPTLPLWMHLPELRFAQLPWRWLLCLNVPMAMVIPLAMRHWWLRGLICAVAVGIVLLTWHRLLVPWWDTAADVQEMLDSQHDGAGNEGTDEYVPAGVDPYEADRNAPLVKFEGEGTAQMKIEQWRAESRTIRADSTGAGNVTLRLFNYPSWRATVNGREVQTRTAMPAGQMLVPIEAGKNRIQMVFVKGRDQEFGWIVSGGALTAVLIWFLMSRKLALAPA
;
A
#
# COMPACT_ATOMS: atom_id res chain seq x y z
N MET A 1 -12.08 -23.89 9.60
CA MET A 1 -10.95 -24.69 9.08
C MET A 1 -10.90 -24.70 7.56
N TRP A 2 -11.85 -25.31 6.85
CA TRP A 2 -11.83 -25.36 5.37
C TRP A 2 -11.80 -24.00 4.67
N ALA A 3 -12.61 -23.03 5.12
CA ALA A 3 -12.58 -21.67 4.56
C ALA A 3 -11.19 -21.01 4.70
N ALA A 4 -10.49 -21.25 5.81
CA ALA A 4 -9.14 -20.73 6.01
C ALA A 4 -8.13 -21.38 5.05
N ALA A 5 -8.23 -22.70 4.83
CA ALA A 5 -7.40 -23.41 3.86
C ALA A 5 -7.63 -22.91 2.43
N PHE A 6 -8.89 -22.72 2.01
CA PHE A 6 -9.21 -22.16 0.70
C PHE A 6 -8.77 -20.71 0.53
N TYR A 7 -8.84 -19.90 1.59
CA TYR A 7 -8.36 -18.53 1.55
C TYR A 7 -6.83 -18.47 1.42
N ALA A 8 -6.11 -19.32 2.14
CA ALA A 8 -4.65 -19.41 2.04
C ALA A 8 -4.19 -19.93 0.66
N ALA A 9 -4.89 -20.93 0.11
CA ALA A 9 -4.59 -21.53 -1.19
C ALA A 9 -5.25 -20.78 -2.38
N ASN A 10 -5.69 -19.55 -2.19
CA ASN A 10 -6.38 -18.79 -3.23
C ASN A 10 -5.41 -18.48 -4.41
N PRO A 11 -5.82 -18.70 -5.67
CA PRO A 11 -4.99 -18.44 -6.84
C PRO A 11 -4.39 -17.04 -6.91
N TYR A 12 -5.15 -16.00 -6.56
CA TYR A 12 -4.64 -14.63 -6.57
C TYR A 12 -3.56 -14.36 -5.51
N HIS A 13 -3.65 -14.97 -4.32
CA HIS A 13 -2.57 -14.89 -3.34
C HIS A 13 -1.28 -15.52 -3.85
N LEU A 14 -1.39 -16.56 -4.67
CA LEU A 14 -0.24 -17.24 -5.26
C LEU A 14 0.38 -16.40 -6.37
N VAL A 15 -0.43 -15.67 -7.15
CA VAL A 15 0.07 -14.61 -8.05
C VAL A 15 0.79 -13.51 -7.27
N ILE A 16 0.28 -13.09 -6.10
CA ILE A 16 0.94 -12.09 -5.25
C ILE A 16 2.30 -12.59 -4.76
N VAL A 17 2.37 -13.84 -4.26
CA VAL A 17 3.60 -14.41 -3.69
C VAL A 17 4.65 -14.65 -4.76
N TYR A 18 4.28 -15.30 -5.86
CA TYR A 18 5.25 -15.83 -6.82
C TYR A 18 5.52 -14.93 -8.02
N TRP A 19 4.53 -14.14 -8.46
CA TRP A 19 4.71 -13.27 -9.62
C TRP A 19 5.03 -11.84 -9.21
N ARG A 20 4.31 -11.30 -8.22
CA ARG A 20 4.39 -9.87 -7.87
C ARG A 20 5.29 -9.55 -6.69
N SER A 21 5.61 -10.53 -5.85
CA SER A 21 6.28 -10.34 -4.56
C SER A 21 5.68 -9.20 -3.70
N ALA A 22 4.37 -8.96 -3.83
CA ALA A 22 3.69 -7.84 -3.18
C ALA A 22 3.26 -8.21 -1.75
N PHE A 23 4.23 -8.50 -0.89
CA PHE A 23 3.98 -9.05 0.46
C PHE A 23 3.17 -8.12 1.37
N ALA A 24 3.29 -6.80 1.21
CA ALA A 24 2.47 -5.84 1.92
C ALA A 24 0.97 -5.99 1.57
N GLU A 25 0.64 -6.22 0.30
CA GLU A 25 -0.72 -6.46 -0.16
C GLU A 25 -1.25 -7.80 0.37
N LEU A 26 -0.40 -8.84 0.40
CA LEU A 26 -0.74 -10.13 1.00
C LEU A 26 -1.02 -10.03 2.51
N LEU A 27 -0.22 -9.23 3.23
CA LEU A 27 -0.42 -9.00 4.66
C LEU A 27 -1.73 -8.25 4.93
N ALA A 28 -2.06 -7.25 4.10
CA ALA A 28 -3.35 -6.55 4.17
C ALA A 28 -4.53 -7.48 3.88
N ALA A 29 -4.35 -8.50 3.02
CA ALA A 29 -5.37 -9.51 2.73
C ALA A 29 -5.90 -10.20 3.99
N ALA A 30 -5.02 -10.48 4.96
CA ALA A 30 -5.41 -11.12 6.23
C ALA A 30 -6.46 -10.31 7.02
N CYS A 31 -6.58 -9.00 6.75
CA CYS A 31 -7.56 -8.14 7.39
C CYS A 31 -8.97 -8.25 6.78
N LEU A 32 -9.11 -8.72 5.53
CA LEU A 32 -10.40 -8.72 4.81
C LEU A 32 -11.45 -9.70 5.38
N PRO A 33 -11.09 -10.95 5.77
CA PRO A 33 -12.05 -11.82 6.45
C PRO A 33 -12.51 -11.24 7.80
N LEU A 34 -11.60 -10.58 8.53
CA LEU A 34 -11.91 -9.92 9.79
C LEU A 34 -12.85 -8.72 9.56
N LEU A 35 -12.67 -7.97 8.47
CA LEU A 35 -13.56 -6.87 8.10
C LEU A 35 -15.00 -7.36 7.96
N LEU A 36 -15.21 -8.45 7.21
CA LEU A 36 -16.53 -9.06 7.04
C LEU A 36 -17.11 -9.52 8.40
N LEU A 37 -16.31 -10.22 9.20
CA LEU A 37 -16.74 -10.71 10.52
C LEU A 37 -17.21 -9.55 11.41
N LEU A 38 -16.38 -8.51 11.56
CA LEU A 38 -16.69 -7.35 12.41
C LEU A 38 -17.94 -6.62 11.91
N VAL A 39 -18.13 -6.46 10.60
CA VAL A 39 -19.33 -5.81 10.07
C VAL A 39 -20.59 -6.63 10.34
N LEU A 40 -20.52 -7.96 10.28
CA LEU A 40 -21.66 -8.82 10.62
C LEU A 40 -22.01 -8.78 12.12
N ASP A 41 -21.01 -8.57 12.97
CA ASP A 41 -21.11 -8.47 14.43
C ASP A 41 -21.51 -7.07 14.95
N LEU A 42 -21.48 -6.03 14.09
CA LEU A 42 -21.89 -4.66 14.44
C LEU A 42 -23.32 -4.59 15.03
N GLU A 43 -24.17 -5.54 14.66
CA GLU A 43 -25.53 -5.65 15.16
C GLU A 43 -25.57 -6.06 16.64
N GLU A 44 -24.85 -7.12 17.00
CA GLU A 44 -24.92 -7.73 18.33
C GLU A 44 -24.06 -6.99 19.35
N ARG A 45 -22.91 -6.50 18.90
CA ARG A 45 -21.89 -5.88 19.75
C ARG A 45 -21.88 -4.36 19.64
N GLY A 46 -22.59 -3.79 18.65
CA GLY A 46 -22.79 -2.37 18.48
C GLY A 46 -21.50 -1.57 18.55
N ALA A 47 -21.53 -0.54 19.40
CA ALA A 47 -20.43 0.36 19.69
C ALA A 47 -19.10 -0.33 20.08
N ARG A 48 -19.12 -1.57 20.60
CA ARG A 48 -17.90 -2.28 21.01
C ARG A 48 -17.04 -2.73 19.83
N VAL A 49 -17.67 -2.95 18.67
CA VAL A 49 -16.96 -3.36 17.45
C VAL A 49 -16.21 -2.20 16.82
N ILE A 50 -16.64 -0.96 17.08
CA ILE A 50 -16.00 0.26 16.54
C ILE A 50 -14.50 0.25 16.87
N LEU A 51 -14.11 -0.13 18.10
CA LEU A 51 -12.71 -0.27 18.50
C LEU A 51 -11.95 -1.24 17.57
N ALA A 52 -12.42 -2.48 17.47
CA ALA A 52 -11.76 -3.52 16.69
C ALA A 52 -11.71 -3.15 15.20
N LEU A 53 -12.79 -2.56 14.68
CA LEU A 53 -12.89 -2.13 13.29
C LEU A 53 -11.97 -0.93 13.00
N SER A 54 -11.86 0.03 13.93
CA SER A 54 -10.94 1.17 13.79
C SER A 54 -9.49 0.69 13.75
N ILE A 55 -9.11 -0.23 14.64
CA ILE A 55 -7.77 -0.83 14.64
C ILE A 55 -7.51 -1.59 13.34
N LEU A 56 -8.50 -2.35 12.86
CA LEU A 56 -8.38 -3.10 11.61
C LEU A 56 -8.16 -2.18 10.40
N LEU A 57 -8.90 -1.07 10.32
CA LEU A 57 -8.75 -0.09 9.24
C LEU A 57 -7.41 0.67 9.35
N ALA A 58 -6.98 1.00 10.56
CA ALA A 58 -5.65 1.58 10.80
C ALA A 58 -4.53 0.62 10.36
N ALA A 59 -4.67 -0.67 10.68
CA ALA A 59 -3.73 -1.70 10.24
C ALA A 59 -3.68 -1.78 8.71
N GLY A 60 -4.82 -1.67 8.02
CA GLY A 60 -4.87 -1.55 6.56
C GLY A 60 -4.02 -0.38 6.06
N TRP A 61 -4.28 0.84 6.56
CA TRP A 61 -3.54 2.05 6.18
C TRP A 61 -2.03 1.96 6.43
N LEU A 62 -1.63 1.34 7.53
CA LEU A 62 -0.22 1.17 7.91
C LEU A 62 0.49 0.01 7.19
N THR A 63 -0.27 -0.85 6.50
CA THR A 63 0.29 -2.03 5.81
C THR A 63 0.43 -1.79 4.31
N ASN A 64 -0.65 -1.38 3.64
CA ASN A 64 -0.64 -1.13 2.21
C ASN A 64 -1.72 -0.11 1.82
N LEU A 65 -1.31 1.04 1.29
CA LEU A 65 -2.22 2.13 0.91
C LEU A 65 -3.31 1.68 -0.10
N PRO A 66 -2.98 1.03 -1.25
CA PRO A 66 -3.99 0.47 -2.15
C PRO A 66 -5.01 -0.46 -1.48
N SER A 67 -4.55 -1.45 -0.70
CA SER A 67 -5.44 -2.37 -0.01
C SER A 67 -6.30 -1.67 1.04
N ALA A 68 -5.77 -0.65 1.72
CA ALA A 68 -6.53 0.16 2.67
C ALA A 68 -7.69 0.90 2.00
N VAL A 69 -7.46 1.48 0.81
CA VAL A 69 -8.52 2.10 0.00
C VAL A 69 -9.60 1.07 -0.32
N MET A 70 -9.22 -0.11 -0.81
CA MET A 70 -10.15 -1.21 -1.11
C MET A 70 -10.91 -1.70 0.12
N MET A 71 -10.27 -1.78 1.29
CA MET A 71 -10.90 -2.12 2.57
C MET A 71 -11.96 -1.10 2.97
N ASN A 72 -11.71 0.20 2.78
CA ASN A 72 -12.68 1.24 3.09
C ASN A 72 -13.90 1.21 2.16
N TYR A 73 -13.70 1.00 0.85
CA TYR A 73 -14.82 0.79 -0.07
C TYR A 73 -15.60 -0.50 0.27
N SER A 74 -14.89 -1.58 0.61
CA SER A 74 -15.49 -2.84 1.07
C SER A 74 -16.32 -2.64 2.33
N LEU A 75 -15.82 -1.86 3.30
CA LEU A 75 -16.56 -1.48 4.49
C LEU A 75 -17.87 -0.78 4.13
N VAL A 76 -17.82 0.24 3.26
CA VAL A 76 -19.02 0.98 2.81
C VAL A 76 -20.06 0.03 2.22
N ILE A 77 -19.65 -0.87 1.32
CA ILE A 77 -20.56 -1.85 0.69
C ILE A 77 -21.21 -2.74 1.76
N LEU A 78 -20.41 -3.27 2.69
CA LEU A 78 -20.88 -4.20 3.71
C LEU A 78 -21.80 -3.52 4.73
N VAL A 79 -21.46 -2.34 5.25
CA VAL A 79 -22.30 -1.64 6.24
C VAL A 79 -23.60 -1.12 5.64
N LEU A 80 -23.59 -0.69 4.37
CA LEU A 80 -24.81 -0.32 3.66
C LEU A 80 -25.69 -1.56 3.41
N CYS A 81 -25.10 -2.68 2.99
CA CYS A 81 -25.85 -3.92 2.80
C CYS A 81 -26.52 -4.38 4.11
N VAL A 82 -25.76 -4.45 5.22
CA VAL A 82 -26.31 -4.84 6.52
C VAL A 82 -27.34 -3.80 7.01
N GLY A 83 -27.05 -2.50 6.88
CA GLY A 83 -27.96 -1.41 7.26
C GLY A 83 -29.31 -1.48 6.53
N ILE A 84 -29.31 -1.75 5.22
CA ILE A 84 -30.53 -1.91 4.42
C ILE A 84 -31.30 -3.16 4.85
N LEU A 85 -30.63 -4.31 4.97
CA LEU A 85 -31.27 -5.57 5.35
C LEU A 85 -31.90 -5.51 6.75
N ARG A 86 -31.30 -4.74 7.66
CA ARG A 86 -31.78 -4.55 9.03
C ARG A 86 -32.62 -3.29 9.23
N ARG A 87 -32.77 -2.45 8.20
CA ARG A 87 -33.43 -1.14 8.28
C ARG A 87 -32.90 -0.27 9.42
N SER A 88 -31.57 -0.26 9.61
CA SER A 88 -30.91 0.45 10.70
C SER A 88 -29.87 1.43 10.18
N PHE A 89 -30.07 2.72 10.44
CA PHE A 89 -29.11 3.79 10.13
C PHE A 89 -27.91 3.81 11.07
N ALA A 90 -27.99 3.14 12.23
CA ALA A 90 -26.88 3.09 13.18
C ALA A 90 -25.66 2.34 12.61
N ILE A 91 -25.88 1.34 11.75
CA ILE A 91 -24.80 0.47 11.24
C ILE A 91 -23.85 1.25 10.32
N PRO A 92 -24.32 2.00 9.30
CA PRO A 92 -23.46 2.91 8.55
C PRO A 92 -22.75 3.96 9.42
N VAL A 93 -23.42 4.50 10.45
CA VAL A 93 -22.82 5.48 11.37
C VAL A 93 -21.67 4.87 12.17
N TYR A 94 -21.81 3.63 12.66
CA TYR A 94 -20.72 2.91 13.33
C TYR A 94 -19.56 2.63 12.38
N GLY A 95 -19.86 2.24 11.13
CA GLY A 95 -18.85 2.08 10.09
C GLY A 95 -18.09 3.37 9.78
N ALA A 96 -18.80 4.49 9.62
CA ALA A 96 -18.20 5.81 9.40
C ALA A 96 -17.34 6.25 10.59
N SER A 97 -17.83 6.04 11.81
CA SER A 97 -17.09 6.34 13.05
C SER A 97 -15.79 5.52 13.12
N ALA A 98 -15.86 4.22 12.79
CA ALA A 98 -14.67 3.37 12.78
C ALA A 98 -13.67 3.77 11.67
N CYS A 99 -14.16 4.20 10.51
CA CYS A 99 -13.32 4.71 9.43
C CYS A 99 -12.56 5.98 9.85
N ILE A 100 -13.25 6.97 10.43
CA ILE A 100 -12.63 8.21 10.92
C ILE A 100 -11.61 7.92 12.02
N LEU A 101 -11.97 7.08 12.99
CA LEU A 101 -11.06 6.69 14.07
C LEU A 101 -9.88 5.87 13.56
N GLY A 102 -10.08 4.97 12.60
CA GLY A 102 -9.01 4.18 11.98
C GLY A 102 -8.01 5.05 11.20
N ALA A 103 -8.51 6.00 10.40
CA ALA A 103 -7.67 6.99 9.73
C ALA A 103 -6.94 7.89 10.75
N GLY A 104 -7.63 8.31 11.82
CA GLY A 104 -7.05 9.07 12.91
C GLY A 104 -5.93 8.32 13.63
N LEU A 105 -6.12 7.03 13.94
CA LEU A 105 -5.10 6.16 14.53
C LEU A 105 -3.85 6.08 13.64
N ALA A 106 -4.02 6.00 12.33
CA ALA A 106 -2.94 6.05 11.35
C ALA A 106 -2.46 7.48 11.00
N GLY A 107 -2.95 8.51 11.69
CA GLY A 107 -2.69 9.92 11.41
C GLY A 107 -1.21 10.31 11.42
N PHE A 108 -0.39 9.70 12.29
CA PHE A 108 1.06 9.89 12.33
C PHE A 108 1.77 9.52 11.01
N PHE A 109 1.14 8.68 10.19
CA PHE A 109 1.62 8.29 8.87
C PHE A 109 0.85 9.00 7.76
N LEU A 110 -0.49 9.02 7.82
CA LEU A 110 -1.33 9.56 6.75
C LEU A 110 -1.21 11.08 6.57
N LEU A 111 -1.11 11.83 7.67
CA LEU A 111 -1.01 13.30 7.59
C LEU A 111 0.29 13.79 6.96
N PRO A 112 1.49 13.33 7.38
CA PRO A 112 2.71 13.69 6.68
C PRO A 112 2.71 13.15 5.25
N ALA A 113 2.23 11.93 5.00
CA ALA A 113 2.14 11.40 3.64
C ALA A 113 1.31 12.30 2.72
N PHE A 114 0.14 12.76 3.17
CA PHE A 114 -0.72 13.66 2.40
C PHE A 114 -0.11 15.05 2.20
N HIS A 115 0.53 15.61 3.23
CA HIS A 115 1.15 16.93 3.15
C HIS A 115 2.37 16.94 2.22
N GLN A 116 3.26 15.95 2.41
CA GLN A 116 4.54 15.83 1.69
C GLN A 116 4.38 15.25 0.28
N GLN A 117 3.20 14.73 -0.07
CA GLN A 117 2.89 14.25 -1.41
C GLN A 117 3.19 15.29 -2.51
N SER A 118 3.00 16.57 -2.21
CA SER A 118 3.29 17.67 -3.15
C SER A 118 4.79 17.92 -3.37
N TRP A 119 5.65 17.38 -2.52
CA TRP A 119 7.11 17.55 -2.60
C TRP A 119 7.76 16.51 -3.51
N VAL A 120 7.00 15.50 -3.96
CA VAL A 120 7.49 14.40 -4.80
C VAL A 120 6.65 14.24 -6.06
N ASN A 121 7.18 13.51 -7.04
CA ASN A 121 6.50 13.23 -8.30
C ASN A 121 5.44 12.11 -8.19
N ILE A 122 4.55 12.18 -7.19
CA ILE A 122 3.60 11.08 -6.88
C ILE A 122 2.71 10.67 -8.06
N SER A 123 2.51 11.54 -9.06
CA SER A 123 1.76 11.22 -10.27
C SER A 123 2.39 10.09 -11.08
N GLN A 124 3.67 9.79 -10.87
CA GLN A 124 4.37 8.65 -11.49
C GLN A 124 3.84 7.29 -10.97
N VAL A 125 3.11 7.26 -9.85
CA VAL A 125 2.29 6.08 -9.45
C VAL A 125 1.25 5.76 -10.52
N LEU A 126 0.91 6.71 -11.39
CA LEU A 126 0.02 6.54 -12.53
C LEU A 126 0.78 6.67 -13.85
N SER A 127 2.04 6.22 -13.92
CA SER A 127 2.81 6.11 -15.17
C SER A 127 2.21 5.04 -16.11
N PRO A 128 2.47 5.10 -17.42
CA PRO A 128 2.02 4.06 -18.35
C PRO A 128 2.46 2.66 -17.89
N GLY A 129 1.62 1.66 -18.11
CA GLY A 129 1.78 0.28 -17.61
C GLY A 129 1.07 0.03 -16.27
N VAL A 130 0.98 1.04 -15.39
CA VAL A 130 0.37 0.89 -14.05
C VAL A 130 -0.93 1.67 -13.85
N ARG A 131 -1.46 2.31 -14.91
CA ARG A 131 -2.73 3.05 -14.85
C ARG A 131 -3.93 2.09 -14.81
N PRO A 132 -5.06 2.51 -14.21
CA PRO A 132 -6.29 1.70 -14.22
C PRO A 132 -6.78 1.34 -15.62
N LEU A 133 -6.71 2.27 -16.57
CA LEU A 133 -7.20 2.06 -17.95
C LEU A 133 -6.52 0.87 -18.65
N GLU A 134 -5.25 0.64 -18.35
CA GLU A 134 -4.38 -0.38 -18.97
C GLU A 134 -4.43 -1.71 -18.19
N ASN A 135 -5.11 -1.74 -17.04
CA ASN A 135 -5.12 -2.85 -16.08
C ASN A 135 -6.52 -3.36 -15.73
N PHE A 136 -7.55 -3.00 -16.50
CA PHE A 136 -8.82 -3.73 -16.46
C PHE A 136 -8.63 -5.16 -16.95
N LEU A 137 -9.59 -6.05 -16.65
CA LEU A 137 -9.53 -7.43 -17.16
C LEU A 137 -9.53 -7.43 -18.70
N PHE A 138 -8.60 -8.20 -19.27
CA PHE A 138 -8.35 -8.33 -20.71
C PHE A 138 -8.00 -7.01 -21.40
N ALA A 139 -7.40 -6.07 -20.66
CA ALA A 139 -6.85 -4.85 -21.25
C ALA A 139 -5.58 -5.17 -22.06
N PHE A 140 -5.34 -4.37 -23.10
CA PHE A 140 -4.21 -4.53 -24.01
C PHE A 140 -3.49 -3.21 -24.19
N THR A 141 -2.16 -3.27 -24.29
CA THR A 141 -1.23 -2.16 -24.47
C THR A 141 -0.19 -2.50 -25.53
N ASP A 142 0.75 -1.59 -25.82
CA ASP A 142 1.85 -1.87 -26.76
C ASP A 142 2.97 -2.73 -26.16
N ASP A 143 2.93 -3.03 -24.85
CA ASP A 143 3.91 -3.86 -24.14
C ASP A 143 3.46 -5.35 -24.11
N PRO A 144 4.18 -6.26 -24.79
CA PRO A 144 3.85 -7.69 -24.81
C PRO A 144 3.90 -8.37 -23.44
N ASP A 145 4.83 -7.98 -22.58
CA ASP A 145 5.02 -8.60 -21.27
C ASP A 145 3.88 -8.21 -20.32
N HIS A 146 3.50 -6.93 -20.35
CA HIS A 146 2.29 -6.43 -19.69
C HIS A 146 1.05 -7.19 -20.15
N ASN A 147 0.87 -7.37 -21.46
CA ASN A 147 -0.29 -8.06 -22.03
C ASN A 147 -0.35 -9.53 -21.62
N HIS A 148 0.80 -10.22 -21.59
CA HIS A 148 0.88 -11.60 -21.14
C HIS A 148 0.46 -11.74 -19.67
N PHE A 149 0.99 -10.86 -18.81
CA PHE A 149 0.64 -10.84 -17.40
C PHE A 149 -0.84 -10.50 -17.17
N ASN A 150 -1.37 -9.47 -17.83
CA ASN A 150 -2.76 -9.08 -17.71
C ASN A 150 -3.70 -10.20 -18.18
N LEU A 151 -3.37 -10.89 -19.27
CA LEU A 151 -4.12 -12.04 -19.74
C LEU A 151 -4.17 -13.17 -18.72
N LEU A 152 -3.02 -13.52 -18.11
CA LEU A 152 -2.95 -14.55 -17.06
C LEU A 152 -3.85 -14.18 -15.89
N VAL A 153 -3.71 -12.97 -15.35
CA VAL A 153 -4.55 -12.49 -14.24
C VAL A 153 -6.02 -12.47 -14.62
N SER A 154 -6.33 -12.13 -15.87
CA SER A 154 -7.72 -12.08 -16.37
C SER A 154 -8.36 -13.46 -16.50
N ILE A 155 -7.59 -14.48 -16.91
CA ILE A 155 -8.05 -15.87 -16.95
C ILE A 155 -8.30 -16.40 -15.53
N VAL A 156 -7.39 -16.11 -14.59
CA VAL A 156 -7.57 -16.45 -13.17
C VAL A 156 -8.83 -15.78 -12.62
N ALA A 157 -8.98 -14.47 -12.85
CA ALA A 157 -10.14 -13.71 -12.43
C ALA A 157 -11.45 -14.28 -12.99
N LEU A 158 -11.50 -14.54 -14.30
CA LEU A 158 -12.69 -15.08 -14.95
C LEU A 158 -13.07 -16.44 -14.37
N SER A 159 -12.09 -17.31 -14.14
CA SER A 159 -12.28 -18.64 -13.57
C SER A 159 -12.87 -18.56 -12.15
N GLU A 160 -12.32 -17.67 -11.32
CA GLU A 160 -12.84 -17.41 -9.98
C GLU A 160 -14.24 -16.80 -10.03
N ILE A 161 -14.51 -15.84 -10.91
CA ILE A 161 -15.82 -15.21 -11.04
C ILE A 161 -16.88 -16.23 -11.43
N VAL A 162 -16.62 -17.06 -12.45
CA VAL A 162 -17.56 -18.10 -12.91
C VAL A 162 -17.83 -19.10 -11.78
N MET A 163 -16.79 -19.58 -11.10
CA MET A 163 -16.94 -20.50 -9.98
C MET A 163 -17.73 -19.86 -8.82
N LEU A 164 -17.42 -18.63 -8.44
CA LEU A 164 -18.09 -17.91 -7.37
C LEU A 164 -19.58 -17.70 -7.66
N VAL A 165 -19.93 -17.28 -8.88
CA VAL A 165 -21.32 -17.07 -9.29
C VAL A 165 -22.10 -18.38 -9.22
N ALA A 166 -21.53 -19.48 -9.73
CA ALA A 166 -22.15 -20.81 -9.63
C ALA A 166 -22.36 -21.24 -8.17
N LEU A 167 -21.34 -21.08 -7.33
CA LEU A 167 -21.40 -21.46 -5.93
C LEU A 167 -22.38 -20.58 -5.11
N LEU A 168 -22.44 -19.27 -5.37
CA LEU A 168 -23.42 -18.37 -4.75
C LEU A 168 -24.85 -18.77 -5.12
N PHE A 169 -25.07 -19.18 -6.37
CA PHE A 169 -26.38 -19.67 -6.81
C PHE A 169 -26.77 -20.97 -6.09
N LEU A 170 -25.85 -21.94 -5.98
CA LEU A 170 -26.09 -23.21 -5.28
C LEU A 170 -26.34 -23.03 -3.78
N THR A 171 -25.68 -22.05 -3.16
CA THR A 171 -25.77 -21.76 -1.72
C THR A 171 -26.85 -20.74 -1.35
N ARG A 172 -27.63 -20.22 -2.31
CA ARG A 172 -28.64 -19.16 -2.06
C ARG A 172 -29.72 -19.48 -1.03
N ARG A 173 -29.91 -20.77 -0.73
CA ARG A 173 -30.87 -21.27 0.28
C ARG A 173 -30.17 -21.84 1.52
N LEU A 174 -28.85 -21.73 1.60
CA LEU A 174 -28.02 -22.31 2.65
C LEU A 174 -27.42 -21.19 3.51
N GLY A 175 -27.40 -21.39 4.82
CA GLY A 175 -26.79 -20.46 5.77
C GLY A 175 -27.61 -19.19 6.01
N SER A 176 -26.94 -18.15 6.52
CA SER A 176 -27.57 -16.89 6.89
C SER A 176 -27.88 -16.03 5.67
N ARG A 177 -29.14 -15.60 5.54
CA ARG A 177 -29.58 -14.65 4.50
C ARG A 177 -28.74 -13.36 4.53
N LYS A 178 -28.41 -12.85 5.72
CA LYS A 178 -27.57 -11.65 5.91
C LYS A 178 -26.19 -11.85 5.28
N LEU A 179 -25.52 -12.94 5.65
CA LEU A 179 -24.20 -13.29 5.14
C LEU A 179 -24.21 -13.47 3.61
N TRP A 180 -25.21 -14.18 3.07
CA TRP A 180 -25.32 -14.41 1.63
C TRP A 180 -25.44 -13.11 0.83
N TRP A 181 -26.29 -12.16 1.28
CA TRP A 181 -26.42 -10.86 0.62
C TRP A 181 -25.16 -10.00 0.73
N CYS A 182 -24.44 -10.06 1.87
CA CYS A 182 -23.16 -9.37 2.01
C CYS A 182 -22.11 -9.93 1.04
N MET A 183 -22.00 -11.27 0.94
CA MET A 183 -21.10 -11.93 -0.02
C MET A 183 -21.47 -11.58 -1.46
N LEU A 184 -22.75 -11.60 -1.82
CA LEU A 184 -23.21 -11.23 -3.16
C LEU A 184 -22.91 -9.78 -3.49
N ALA A 185 -23.29 -8.83 -2.62
CA ALA A 185 -23.09 -7.40 -2.85
C ALA A 185 -21.60 -7.06 -2.98
N TRP A 186 -20.78 -7.61 -2.09
CA TRP A 186 -19.34 -7.37 -2.10
C TRP A 186 -18.68 -7.96 -3.35
N SER A 187 -19.04 -9.19 -3.74
CA SER A 187 -18.54 -9.82 -4.96
C SER A 187 -18.98 -9.05 -6.21
N ALA A 188 -20.25 -8.64 -6.28
CA ALA A 188 -20.78 -7.92 -7.43
C ALA A 188 -20.04 -6.60 -7.66
N VAL A 189 -19.79 -5.81 -6.60
CA VAL A 189 -19.05 -4.56 -6.74
C VAL A 189 -17.59 -4.81 -7.09
N ALA A 190 -16.92 -5.79 -6.45
CA ALA A 190 -15.55 -6.15 -6.78
C ALA A 190 -15.40 -6.56 -8.26
N ILE A 191 -16.32 -7.37 -8.78
CA ILE A 191 -16.37 -7.78 -10.20
C ILE A 191 -16.55 -6.57 -11.11
N VAL A 192 -17.53 -5.72 -10.82
CA VAL A 192 -17.85 -4.57 -11.66
C VAL A 192 -16.66 -3.62 -11.73
N LEU A 193 -15.97 -3.36 -10.62
CA LEU A 193 -14.79 -2.48 -10.56
C LEU A 193 -13.58 -3.01 -11.34
N MET A 194 -13.54 -4.30 -11.65
CA MET A 194 -12.52 -4.92 -12.51
C MET A 194 -12.78 -4.73 -14.02
N LEU A 195 -13.93 -4.15 -14.41
CA LEU A 195 -14.33 -4.00 -15.80
C LEU A 195 -14.21 -2.54 -16.28
N LYS A 196 -13.76 -2.38 -17.53
CA LYS A 196 -13.53 -1.07 -18.18
C LYS A 196 -14.68 -0.05 -18.10
N PRO A 197 -15.97 -0.42 -18.16
CA PRO A 197 -17.07 0.53 -18.01
C PRO A 197 -17.06 1.31 -16.68
N THR A 198 -16.33 0.83 -15.66
CA THR A 198 -16.20 1.54 -14.38
C THR A 198 -15.10 2.59 -14.34
N LEU A 199 -14.39 2.84 -15.43
CA LEU A 199 -13.35 3.89 -15.49
C LEU A 199 -13.80 5.24 -14.90
N PRO A 200 -15.02 5.76 -15.13
CA PRO A 200 -15.45 7.00 -14.49
C PRO A 200 -15.41 6.93 -12.95
N LEU A 201 -15.73 5.78 -12.36
CA LEU A 201 -15.62 5.57 -10.91
C LEU A 201 -14.16 5.66 -10.46
N TRP A 202 -13.23 5.04 -11.19
CA TRP A 202 -11.80 5.10 -10.89
C TRP A 202 -11.24 6.53 -10.95
N MET A 203 -11.75 7.36 -11.85
CA MET A 203 -11.29 8.73 -12.03
C MET A 203 -11.89 9.73 -11.03
N HIS A 204 -13.07 9.45 -10.49
CA HIS A 204 -13.82 10.40 -9.64
C HIS A 204 -13.96 9.99 -8.18
N LEU A 205 -13.92 8.69 -7.86
CA LEU A 205 -14.02 8.25 -6.48
C LEU A 205 -12.70 8.52 -5.73
N PRO A 206 -12.77 9.00 -4.47
CA PRO A 206 -11.58 9.36 -3.70
C PRO A 206 -10.54 8.24 -3.63
N GLU A 207 -9.30 8.58 -3.96
CA GLU A 207 -8.13 7.68 -3.91
C GLU A 207 -8.22 6.37 -4.74
N LEU A 208 -9.34 6.07 -5.41
CA LEU A 208 -9.54 4.80 -6.09
C LEU A 208 -8.54 4.60 -7.24
N ARG A 209 -8.19 5.67 -7.96
CA ARG A 209 -7.13 5.64 -8.98
C ARG A 209 -5.77 5.17 -8.45
N PHE A 210 -5.44 5.47 -7.19
CA PHE A 210 -4.16 5.09 -6.57
C PHE A 210 -4.15 3.63 -6.10
N ALA A 211 -5.29 2.93 -6.14
CA ALA A 211 -5.28 1.47 -6.10
C ALA A 211 -4.64 0.85 -7.36
N GLN A 212 -4.44 1.66 -8.42
CA GLN A 212 -3.75 1.39 -9.70
C GLN A 212 -4.39 0.30 -10.57
N LEU A 213 -4.49 -0.91 -10.04
CA LEU A 213 -4.70 -2.14 -10.80
C LEU A 213 -6.08 -2.71 -10.51
N PRO A 214 -7.09 -2.53 -11.39
CA PRO A 214 -8.45 -3.02 -11.16
C PRO A 214 -8.56 -4.48 -10.74
N TRP A 215 -7.80 -5.37 -11.36
CA TRP A 215 -7.78 -6.79 -10.99
C TRP A 215 -7.34 -7.06 -9.53
N ARG A 216 -6.78 -6.09 -8.79
CA ARG A 216 -6.56 -6.21 -7.33
C ARG A 216 -7.83 -6.48 -6.55
N TRP A 217 -9.00 -6.12 -7.07
CA TRP A 217 -10.28 -6.44 -6.44
C TRP A 217 -10.55 -7.95 -6.30
N LEU A 218 -9.76 -8.82 -6.91
CA LEU A 218 -9.69 -10.24 -6.56
C LEU A 218 -9.39 -10.45 -5.07
N LEU A 219 -8.54 -9.62 -4.45
CA LEU A 219 -8.24 -9.67 -3.01
C LEU A 219 -9.52 -9.66 -2.16
N CYS A 220 -10.49 -8.82 -2.53
CA CYS A 220 -11.79 -8.72 -1.89
C CYS A 220 -12.72 -9.89 -2.26
N LEU A 221 -12.75 -10.28 -3.54
CA LEU A 221 -13.55 -11.39 -4.07
C LEU A 221 -13.20 -12.74 -3.42
N ASN A 222 -11.94 -12.91 -3.01
CA ASN A 222 -11.42 -14.11 -2.39
C ASN A 222 -12.08 -14.46 -1.06
N VAL A 223 -12.56 -13.45 -0.31
CA VAL A 223 -13.23 -13.70 0.98
C VAL A 223 -14.57 -14.41 0.76
N PRO A 224 -15.53 -13.87 -0.02
CA PRO A 224 -16.73 -14.61 -0.43
C PRO A 224 -16.41 -15.99 -1.01
N MET A 225 -15.43 -16.09 -1.91
CA MET A 225 -15.05 -17.37 -2.53
C MET A 225 -14.68 -18.42 -1.50
N ALA A 226 -13.76 -18.11 -0.58
CA ALA A 226 -13.30 -19.03 0.44
C ALA A 226 -14.40 -19.44 1.42
N MET A 227 -15.42 -18.58 1.63
CA MET A 227 -16.57 -18.91 2.48
C MET A 227 -17.59 -19.79 1.77
N VAL A 228 -17.89 -19.55 0.50
CA VAL A 228 -18.99 -20.25 -0.19
C VAL A 228 -18.60 -21.69 -0.56
N ILE A 229 -17.34 -21.97 -0.89
CA ILE A 229 -16.86 -23.33 -1.21
C ILE A 229 -17.25 -24.37 -0.13
N PRO A 230 -16.90 -24.20 1.16
CA PRO A 230 -17.28 -25.16 2.19
C PRO A 230 -18.80 -25.17 2.50
N LEU A 231 -19.53 -24.08 2.23
CA LEU A 231 -20.99 -24.05 2.34
C LEU A 231 -21.68 -24.90 1.26
N ALA A 232 -21.18 -24.85 0.02
CA ALA A 232 -21.71 -25.60 -1.10
C ALA A 232 -21.39 -27.09 -1.02
N MET A 233 -20.18 -27.43 -0.55
CA MET A 233 -19.69 -28.80 -0.55
C MET A 233 -19.78 -29.44 0.83
N ARG A 234 -20.71 -30.40 1.00
CA ARG A 234 -20.89 -31.11 2.27
C ARG A 234 -19.87 -32.21 2.54
N HIS A 235 -19.34 -32.85 1.50
CA HIS A 235 -18.40 -33.97 1.66
C HIS A 235 -16.95 -33.48 1.76
N TRP A 236 -16.22 -33.98 2.77
CA TRP A 236 -14.85 -33.56 3.06
C TRP A 236 -13.85 -33.93 1.94
N TRP A 237 -14.05 -35.05 1.24
CA TRP A 237 -13.17 -35.50 0.17
C TRP A 237 -13.24 -34.58 -1.07
N LEU A 238 -14.42 -34.02 -1.39
CA LEU A 238 -14.57 -33.02 -2.46
C LEU A 238 -13.80 -31.73 -2.12
N ARG A 239 -13.81 -31.34 -0.84
CA ARG A 239 -13.03 -30.19 -0.37
C ARG A 239 -11.52 -30.46 -0.50
N GLY A 240 -11.09 -31.67 -0.10
CA GLY A 240 -9.71 -32.12 -0.27
C GLY A 240 -9.28 -32.18 -1.73
N LEU A 241 -10.15 -32.65 -2.63
CA LEU A 241 -9.89 -32.70 -4.06
C LEU A 241 -9.72 -31.30 -4.67
N ILE A 242 -10.58 -30.33 -4.32
CA ILE A 242 -10.41 -28.95 -4.79
C ILE A 242 -9.10 -28.35 -4.27
N CYS A 243 -8.78 -28.55 -2.98
CA CYS A 243 -7.48 -28.13 -2.45
C CYS A 243 -6.33 -28.77 -3.24
N ALA A 244 -6.38 -30.07 -3.52
CA ALA A 244 -5.35 -30.79 -4.27
C ALA A 244 -5.26 -30.31 -5.73
N VAL A 245 -6.39 -30.02 -6.38
CA VAL A 245 -6.43 -29.47 -7.74
C VAL A 245 -5.89 -28.05 -7.77
N ALA A 246 -6.27 -27.18 -6.82
CA ALA A 246 -5.74 -25.83 -6.71
C ALA A 246 -4.22 -25.85 -6.49
N VAL A 247 -3.73 -26.66 -5.56
CA VAL A 247 -2.29 -26.87 -5.33
C VAL A 247 -1.63 -27.46 -6.58
N GLY A 248 -2.26 -28.44 -7.24
CA GLY A 248 -1.76 -29.05 -8.47
C GLY A 248 -1.61 -28.05 -9.60
N ILE A 249 -2.62 -27.19 -9.82
CA ILE A 249 -2.58 -26.09 -10.78
C ILE A 249 -1.41 -25.18 -10.44
N VAL A 250 -1.24 -24.80 -9.18
CA VAL A 250 -0.18 -23.89 -8.74
C VAL A 250 1.19 -24.50 -8.95
N LEU A 251 1.40 -25.77 -8.60
CA LEU A 251 2.66 -26.48 -8.84
C LEU A 251 2.95 -26.64 -10.34
N LEU A 252 1.92 -26.88 -11.16
CA LEU A 252 2.04 -26.93 -12.62
C LEU A 252 2.38 -25.56 -13.20
N THR A 253 1.70 -24.50 -12.77
CA THR A 253 1.98 -23.13 -13.21
C THR A 253 3.40 -22.75 -12.78
N TRP A 254 3.79 -22.96 -11.52
CA TRP A 254 5.14 -22.77 -11.00
C TRP A 254 6.20 -23.43 -11.89
N HIS A 255 6.06 -24.73 -12.18
CA HIS A 255 7.08 -25.49 -12.92
C HIS A 255 7.11 -25.18 -14.43
N ARG A 256 6.04 -24.66 -15.03
CA ARG A 256 5.92 -24.55 -16.50
C ARG A 256 5.73 -23.14 -17.05
N LEU A 257 5.18 -22.23 -16.27
CA LEU A 257 4.73 -20.90 -16.72
C LEU A 257 5.28 -19.75 -15.87
N LEU A 258 5.84 -20.06 -14.69
CA LEU A 258 6.20 -19.13 -13.62
C LEU A 258 7.68 -19.30 -13.23
N VAL A 259 8.60 -19.38 -14.20
CA VAL A 259 10.03 -19.32 -13.85
C VAL A 259 10.27 -17.92 -13.26
N PRO A 260 10.68 -17.80 -11.98
CA PRO A 260 10.92 -16.51 -11.37
C PRO A 260 11.93 -15.72 -12.20
N TRP A 261 11.76 -14.41 -12.27
CA TRP A 261 12.68 -13.55 -13.04
C TRP A 261 14.09 -13.59 -12.44
N TRP A 262 14.19 -13.86 -11.12
CA TRP A 262 15.43 -14.03 -10.36
C TRP A 262 15.41 -15.40 -9.66
N ASP A 263 15.81 -16.44 -10.38
CA ASP A 263 15.77 -17.83 -9.90
C ASP A 263 17.19 -18.43 -9.74
N THR A 264 18.22 -17.71 -10.19
CA THR A 264 19.58 -18.23 -10.16
C THR A 264 20.34 -17.74 -8.94
N ALA A 265 21.32 -18.55 -8.50
CA ALA A 265 22.25 -18.13 -7.45
C ALA A 265 23.02 -16.86 -7.84
N ALA A 266 23.19 -16.60 -9.14
CA ALA A 266 23.82 -15.38 -9.64
C ALA A 266 22.97 -14.14 -9.37
N ASP A 267 21.65 -14.20 -9.57
CA ASP A 267 20.74 -13.06 -9.30
C ASP A 267 20.75 -12.68 -7.81
N VAL A 268 20.72 -13.70 -6.93
CA VAL A 268 20.81 -13.48 -5.47
C VAL A 268 22.18 -12.91 -5.08
N GLN A 269 23.25 -13.37 -5.75
CA GLN A 269 24.60 -12.85 -5.51
C GLN A 269 24.70 -11.39 -5.97
N GLU A 270 24.13 -11.02 -7.11
CA GLU A 270 24.07 -9.64 -7.60
C GLU A 270 23.36 -8.71 -6.60
N MET A 271 22.25 -9.15 -6.01
CA MET A 271 21.57 -8.40 -4.95
C MET A 271 22.46 -8.22 -3.70
N LEU A 272 23.19 -9.27 -3.29
CA LEU A 272 24.11 -9.21 -2.15
C LEU A 272 25.28 -8.27 -2.42
N ASP A 273 25.88 -8.36 -3.60
CA ASP A 273 27.01 -7.53 -4.02
C ASP A 273 26.57 -6.06 -4.09
N SER A 274 25.39 -5.76 -4.63
CA SER A 274 24.83 -4.39 -4.66
C SER A 274 24.67 -3.78 -3.25
N GLN A 275 24.33 -4.59 -2.25
CA GLN A 275 24.23 -4.15 -0.86
C GLN A 275 25.61 -3.97 -0.21
N HIS A 276 26.56 -4.88 -0.47
CA HIS A 276 27.91 -4.80 0.07
C HIS A 276 28.74 -3.65 -0.53
N ASP A 277 28.61 -3.42 -1.83
CA ASP A 277 29.33 -2.37 -2.56
C ASP A 277 28.74 -0.98 -2.33
N GLY A 278 27.59 -0.91 -1.64
CA GLY A 278 26.92 0.35 -1.29
C GLY A 278 26.18 1.01 -2.45
N ALA A 279 25.97 0.29 -3.56
CA ALA A 279 25.09 0.71 -4.66
C ALA A 279 23.63 0.78 -4.19
N GLY A 280 23.22 -0.15 -3.31
CA GLY A 280 21.89 -0.21 -2.74
C GLY A 280 20.83 -0.71 -3.72
N ASN A 281 19.58 -0.29 -3.53
CA ASN A 281 18.47 -0.62 -4.43
C ASN A 281 18.12 0.62 -5.26
N GLU A 282 17.64 0.39 -6.49
CA GLU A 282 17.05 1.47 -7.28
C GLU A 282 15.82 2.04 -6.56
N GLY A 283 15.71 3.37 -6.54
CA GLY A 283 14.51 4.05 -6.08
C GLY A 283 13.41 4.01 -7.14
N THR A 284 12.22 4.49 -6.78
CA THR A 284 11.12 4.65 -7.73
C THR A 284 10.85 6.12 -8.01
N ASP A 285 10.44 6.42 -9.24
CA ASP A 285 10.31 7.79 -9.75
C ASP A 285 9.29 8.63 -8.98
N GLU A 286 8.27 7.99 -8.38
CA GLU A 286 7.21 8.68 -7.65
C GLU A 286 7.64 9.33 -6.34
N TYR A 287 8.77 8.92 -5.75
CA TYR A 287 9.29 9.47 -4.49
C TYR A 287 10.47 10.44 -4.69
N VAL A 288 10.87 10.68 -5.93
CA VAL A 288 11.86 11.69 -6.30
C VAL A 288 11.25 13.09 -6.12
N PRO A 289 12.02 14.13 -5.72
CA PRO A 289 11.47 15.46 -5.53
C PRO A 289 10.75 16.02 -6.77
N ALA A 290 9.73 16.83 -6.52
CA ALA A 290 8.92 17.40 -7.58
C ALA A 290 9.76 18.16 -8.62
N GLY A 291 9.56 17.82 -9.90
CA GLY A 291 10.24 18.46 -11.04
C GLY A 291 11.65 17.94 -11.34
N VAL A 292 12.19 17.02 -10.55
CA VAL A 292 13.49 16.38 -10.79
C VAL A 292 13.33 15.21 -11.75
N ASP A 293 14.32 15.03 -12.64
CA ASP A 293 14.50 13.84 -13.45
C ASP A 293 15.62 12.97 -12.84
N PRO A 294 15.32 11.80 -12.26
CA PRO A 294 16.33 10.96 -11.62
C PRO A 294 17.31 10.32 -12.62
N TYR A 295 16.97 10.24 -13.91
CA TYR A 295 17.83 9.64 -14.93
C TYR A 295 18.98 10.56 -15.36
N GLU A 296 18.86 11.86 -15.07
CA GLU A 296 19.90 12.86 -15.28
C GLU A 296 20.96 12.86 -14.15
N ALA A 297 20.71 12.14 -13.06
CA ALA A 297 21.65 12.04 -11.95
C ALA A 297 22.78 11.03 -12.25
N ASP A 298 24.03 11.48 -12.14
CA ASP A 298 25.19 10.60 -12.26
C ASP A 298 25.29 9.65 -11.05
N ARG A 299 24.98 8.38 -11.29
CA ARG A 299 25.04 7.30 -10.29
C ARG A 299 26.47 7.04 -9.79
N ASN A 300 27.47 7.34 -10.60
CA ASN A 300 28.89 7.10 -10.30
C ASN A 300 29.59 8.33 -9.69
N ALA A 301 28.86 9.45 -9.51
CA ALA A 301 29.41 10.65 -8.89
C ALA A 301 29.94 10.36 -7.48
N PRO A 302 31.00 11.07 -7.02
CA PRO A 302 31.42 11.00 -5.63
C PRO A 302 30.30 11.51 -4.71
N LEU A 303 30.31 11.08 -3.43
CA LEU A 303 29.32 11.51 -2.43
C LEU A 303 29.22 13.03 -2.30
N VAL A 304 30.36 13.71 -2.50
CA VAL A 304 30.47 15.17 -2.46
C VAL A 304 31.40 15.61 -3.59
N LYS A 305 31.01 16.68 -4.28
CA LYS A 305 31.79 17.33 -5.34
C LYS A 305 31.78 18.83 -5.10
N PHE A 306 32.91 19.49 -5.32
CA PHE A 306 32.97 20.96 -5.29
C PHE A 306 32.85 21.51 -6.72
N GLU A 307 32.02 22.53 -6.87
CA GLU A 307 31.76 23.23 -8.13
C GLU A 307 31.81 24.74 -7.87
N GLY A 308 32.90 25.38 -8.29
CA GLY A 308 33.14 26.80 -8.06
C GLY A 308 34.45 27.30 -8.66
N GLU A 309 34.78 28.56 -8.37
CA GLU A 309 36.05 29.15 -8.78
C GLU A 309 37.15 28.62 -7.85
N GLY A 310 38.02 27.74 -8.35
CA GLY A 310 39.14 27.17 -7.60
C GLY A 310 39.01 25.68 -7.32
N THR A 311 39.72 25.19 -6.31
CA THR A 311 39.71 23.79 -5.88
C THR A 311 39.36 23.68 -4.41
N ALA A 312 38.76 22.56 -4.01
CA ALA A 312 38.45 22.30 -2.61
C ALA A 312 38.90 20.90 -2.20
N GLN A 313 39.54 20.80 -1.03
CA GLN A 313 39.81 19.52 -0.38
C GLN A 313 38.63 19.14 0.49
N MET A 314 38.00 18.01 0.19
CA MET A 314 36.79 17.53 0.86
C MET A 314 37.12 16.35 1.76
N LYS A 315 36.69 16.40 3.02
CA LYS A 315 36.76 15.29 3.98
C LYS A 315 35.38 15.02 4.55
N ILE A 316 34.83 13.85 4.27
CA ILE A 316 33.58 13.38 4.86
C ILE A 316 33.90 12.91 6.28
N GLU A 317 33.38 13.62 7.29
CA GLU A 317 33.51 13.19 8.69
C GLU A 317 32.46 12.14 9.05
N GLN A 318 31.26 12.25 8.47
CA GLN A 318 30.14 11.39 8.79
C GLN A 318 29.12 11.35 7.65
N TRP A 319 28.67 10.14 7.29
CA TRP A 319 27.61 9.92 6.31
C TRP A 319 26.58 8.90 6.85
N ARG A 320 25.63 9.33 7.70
CA ARG A 320 24.57 8.44 8.25
C ARG A 320 23.35 8.42 7.34
N ALA A 321 22.13 8.10 7.80
CA ALA A 321 20.91 8.26 7.01
C ALA A 321 20.31 9.67 7.17
N GLU A 322 20.22 10.17 8.41
CA GLU A 322 19.57 11.45 8.76
C GLU A 322 20.55 12.58 9.12
N SER A 323 21.86 12.31 9.13
CA SER A 323 22.87 13.33 9.45
C SER A 323 24.11 13.18 8.58
N ARG A 324 24.65 14.28 8.07
CA ARG A 324 25.90 14.34 7.28
C ARG A 324 26.80 15.45 7.80
N THR A 325 28.10 15.19 7.88
CA THR A 325 29.09 16.20 8.23
C THR A 325 30.28 16.12 7.28
N ILE A 326 30.63 17.26 6.68
CA ILE A 326 31.69 17.38 5.68
C ILE A 326 32.56 18.59 6.06
N ARG A 327 33.88 18.43 5.96
CA ARG A 327 34.82 19.56 5.96
C ARG A 327 35.27 19.83 4.53
N ALA A 328 35.21 21.08 4.13
CA ALA A 328 35.68 21.57 2.84
C ALA A 328 36.73 22.66 3.10
N ASP A 329 37.93 22.52 2.56
CA ASP A 329 38.93 23.59 2.53
C ASP A 329 39.06 24.07 1.09
N SER A 330 38.46 25.22 0.77
CA SER A 330 38.30 25.71 -0.60
C SER A 330 39.17 26.93 -0.89
N THR A 331 39.77 27.02 -2.07
CA THR A 331 40.55 28.19 -2.48
C THR A 331 39.67 29.35 -2.96
N GLY A 332 38.38 29.11 -3.22
CA GLY A 332 37.42 30.13 -3.66
C GLY A 332 35.98 29.78 -3.28
N ALA A 333 35.05 30.68 -3.59
CA ALA A 333 33.64 30.47 -3.32
C ALA A 333 33.03 29.51 -4.35
N GLY A 334 32.04 28.74 -3.93
CA GLY A 334 31.39 27.77 -4.80
C GLY A 334 30.27 26.99 -4.11
N ASN A 335 29.85 25.91 -4.75
CA ASN A 335 28.88 24.98 -4.19
C ASN A 335 29.52 23.64 -3.92
N VAL A 336 29.13 23.03 -2.82
CA VAL A 336 29.30 21.60 -2.59
C VAL A 336 28.04 20.90 -3.06
N THR A 337 28.17 20.14 -4.14
CA THR A 337 27.15 19.28 -4.71
C THR A 337 27.20 17.93 -4.00
N LEU A 338 26.06 17.48 -3.49
CA LEU A 338 25.94 16.19 -2.81
C LEU A 338 25.28 15.16 -3.70
N ARG A 339 25.73 13.90 -3.59
CA ARG A 339 25.01 12.74 -4.13
C ARG A 339 23.79 12.43 -3.25
N LEU A 340 22.88 13.38 -3.19
CA LEU A 340 21.67 13.41 -2.38
C LEU A 340 20.69 14.37 -3.04
N PHE A 341 19.45 13.93 -3.26
CA PHE A 341 18.40 14.81 -3.75
C PHE A 341 18.10 15.93 -2.75
N ASN A 342 17.85 17.14 -3.27
CA ASN A 342 17.41 18.24 -2.43
C ASN A 342 15.97 18.02 -1.98
N TYR A 343 15.75 17.87 -0.67
CA TYR A 343 14.43 17.62 -0.10
C TYR A 343 14.13 18.62 1.03
N PRO A 344 12.90 19.16 1.15
CA PRO A 344 12.58 20.26 2.08
C PRO A 344 12.88 19.99 3.56
N SER A 345 12.93 18.74 3.98
CA SER A 345 13.19 18.38 5.39
C SER A 345 14.67 18.37 5.77
N TRP A 346 15.59 18.55 4.82
CA TRP A 346 17.01 18.74 5.11
C TRP A 346 17.29 20.17 5.54
N ARG A 347 17.97 20.32 6.69
CA ARG A 347 18.55 21.60 7.11
C ARG A 347 20.06 21.54 6.97
N ALA A 348 20.62 22.50 6.23
CA ALA A 348 22.05 22.64 6.04
C ALA A 348 22.58 23.84 6.83
N THR A 349 23.70 23.64 7.51
CA THR A 349 24.45 24.71 8.17
C THR A 349 25.89 24.71 7.67
N VAL A 350 26.46 25.89 7.46
CA VAL A 350 27.86 26.10 7.11
C VAL A 350 28.48 26.95 8.21
N ASN A 351 29.51 26.42 8.86
CA ASN A 351 30.19 27.08 9.98
C ASN A 351 29.21 27.50 11.11
N GLY A 352 28.17 26.69 11.34
CA GLY A 352 27.15 26.92 12.37
C GLY A 352 26.03 27.89 11.99
N ARG A 353 26.04 28.46 10.77
CA ARG A 353 24.96 29.31 10.25
C ARG A 353 24.10 28.51 9.27
N GLU A 354 22.78 28.62 9.39
CA GLU A 354 21.85 28.00 8.45
C GLU A 354 22.00 28.65 7.07
N VAL A 355 22.07 27.82 6.04
CA VAL A 355 22.20 28.26 4.64
C VAL A 355 21.04 27.70 3.82
N GLN A 356 20.60 28.49 2.85
CA GLN A 356 19.61 28.03 1.88
C GLN A 356 20.29 27.15 0.84
N THR A 357 19.88 25.88 0.77
CA THR A 357 20.34 24.95 -0.27
C THR A 357 19.66 25.27 -1.60
N ARG A 358 20.33 24.91 -2.70
CA ARG A 358 19.77 24.98 -4.06
C ARG A 358 19.66 23.58 -4.64
N THR A 359 18.85 23.44 -5.68
CA THR A 359 18.70 22.18 -6.43
C THR A 359 19.42 22.31 -7.76
N ALA A 360 20.30 21.37 -8.07
CA ALA A 360 20.93 21.25 -9.37
C ALA A 360 19.94 20.61 -10.36
N MET A 361 19.25 21.41 -11.17
CA MET A 361 18.32 20.89 -12.18
C MET A 361 19.08 20.48 -13.45
N PRO A 362 18.64 19.42 -14.16
CA PRO A 362 17.47 18.58 -13.89
C PRO A 362 17.70 17.43 -12.88
N ALA A 363 18.96 17.11 -12.56
CA ALA A 363 19.37 15.96 -11.74
C ALA A 363 18.91 15.98 -10.26
N GLY A 364 18.41 17.10 -9.76
CA GLY A 364 17.84 17.22 -8.42
C GLY A 364 18.81 17.23 -7.24
N GLN A 365 20.12 17.20 -7.50
CA GLN A 365 21.13 17.12 -6.44
C GLN A 365 21.13 18.38 -5.56
N MET A 366 21.39 18.20 -4.26
CA MET A 366 21.51 19.29 -3.31
C MET A 366 22.83 20.04 -3.50
N LEU A 367 22.73 21.36 -3.60
CA LEU A 367 23.84 22.30 -3.66
C LEU A 367 23.90 23.10 -2.36
N VAL A 368 25.04 23.05 -1.68
CA VAL A 368 25.32 23.83 -0.47
C VAL A 368 26.35 24.91 -0.79
N PRO A 369 26.01 26.20 -0.72
CA PRO A 369 26.96 27.26 -0.98
C PRO A 369 28.01 27.34 0.14
N ILE A 370 29.28 27.51 -0.24
CA ILE A 370 30.41 27.73 0.66
C ILE A 370 31.27 28.92 0.21
N GLU A 371 31.91 29.58 1.17
CA GLU A 371 32.89 30.63 0.92
C GLU A 371 34.31 30.04 0.78
N ALA A 372 35.28 30.86 0.38
CA ALA A 372 36.67 30.46 0.41
C ALA A 372 37.15 30.16 1.84
N GLY A 373 38.08 29.22 1.98
CA GLY A 373 38.68 28.77 3.23
C GLY A 373 38.02 27.52 3.82
N LYS A 374 38.16 27.38 5.14
CA LYS A 374 37.69 26.20 5.89
C LYS A 374 36.21 26.32 6.21
N ASN A 375 35.44 25.41 5.65
CA ASN A 375 34.01 25.30 5.84
C ASN A 375 33.68 23.96 6.48
N ARG A 376 32.84 24.00 7.51
CA ARG A 376 32.23 22.81 8.10
C ARG A 376 30.75 22.79 7.75
N ILE A 377 30.37 21.87 6.88
CA ILE A 377 29.01 21.66 6.41
C ILE A 377 28.37 20.59 7.27
N GLN A 378 27.24 20.90 7.89
CA GLN A 378 26.43 19.93 8.62
C GLN A 378 25.02 19.93 8.08
N MET A 379 24.52 18.74 7.77
CA MET A 379 23.13 18.55 7.37
C MET A 379 22.43 17.59 8.31
N VAL A 380 21.21 17.93 8.68
CA VAL A 380 20.35 17.12 9.52
C VAL A 380 18.97 17.05 8.88
N PHE A 381 18.40 15.84 8.82
CA PHE A 381 17.02 15.64 8.43
C PHE A 381 16.13 15.95 9.63
N VAL A 382 15.23 16.91 9.48
CA VAL A 382 14.42 17.44 10.58
C VAL A 382 12.96 17.05 10.36
N LYS A 383 12.29 16.64 11.44
CA LYS A 383 10.86 16.35 11.42
C LYS A 383 10.06 17.65 11.22
N GLY A 384 9.13 17.61 10.28
CA GLY A 384 8.23 18.73 10.03
C GLY A 384 7.07 18.80 11.04
N ARG A 385 6.36 19.94 11.03
CA ARG A 385 5.16 20.16 11.88
C ARG A 385 4.00 19.24 11.51
N ASP A 386 3.96 18.79 10.26
CA ASP A 386 3.02 17.80 9.75
C ASP A 386 3.13 16.46 10.48
N GLN A 387 4.35 16.01 10.78
CA GLN A 387 4.56 14.80 11.59
C GLN A 387 4.09 15.00 13.03
N GLU A 388 4.43 16.14 13.66
CA GLU A 388 3.98 16.46 15.02
C GLU A 388 2.45 16.48 15.12
N PHE A 389 1.78 17.11 14.15
CA PHE A 389 0.33 17.12 14.08
C PHE A 389 -0.24 15.71 13.86
N GLY A 390 0.41 14.89 13.02
CA GLY A 390 0.12 13.47 12.85
C GLY A 390 0.08 12.70 14.17
N TRP A 391 1.12 12.89 15.01
CA TRP A 391 1.18 12.27 16.34
C TRP A 391 0.06 12.73 17.27
N ILE A 392 -0.28 14.02 17.26
CA ILE A 392 -1.38 14.57 18.07
C ILE A 392 -2.71 13.96 17.66
N VAL A 393 -2.98 13.86 16.35
CA VAL A 393 -4.22 13.26 15.82
C VAL A 393 -4.31 11.78 16.18
N SER A 394 -3.22 11.02 16.02
CA SER A 394 -3.15 9.61 16.45
C SER A 394 -3.37 9.44 17.94
N GLY A 395 -2.75 10.28 18.77
CA GLY A 395 -2.94 10.27 20.23
C GLY A 395 -4.38 10.61 20.64
N GLY A 396 -5.00 11.58 19.97
CA GLY A 396 -6.40 11.96 20.17
C GLY A 396 -7.35 10.84 19.76
N ALA A 397 -7.14 10.22 18.60
CA ALA A 397 -7.94 9.09 18.13
C ALA A 397 -7.80 7.88 19.07
N LEU A 398 -6.58 7.57 19.52
CA LEU A 398 -6.34 6.50 20.51
C LEU A 398 -7.09 6.77 21.81
N THR A 399 -7.03 8.01 22.31
CA THR A 399 -7.73 8.42 23.54
C THR A 399 -9.25 8.29 23.37
N ALA A 400 -9.80 8.77 22.25
CA ALA A 400 -11.23 8.65 21.96
C ALA A 400 -11.69 7.19 21.90
N VAL A 401 -10.90 6.34 21.24
CA VAL A 401 -11.13 4.89 21.13
C VAL A 401 -11.11 4.22 22.51
N LEU A 402 -10.16 4.57 23.39
CA LEU A 402 -10.07 4.04 24.75
C LEU A 402 -11.22 4.51 25.64
N ILE A 403 -11.58 5.79 25.59
CA ILE A 403 -12.73 6.34 26.34
C ILE A 403 -14.01 5.63 25.90
N TRP A 404 -14.22 5.48 24.59
CA TRP A 404 -15.37 4.79 24.04
C TRP A 404 -15.45 3.32 24.49
N PHE A 405 -14.31 2.62 24.50
CA PHE A 405 -14.23 1.26 25.01
C PHE A 405 -14.60 1.16 26.50
N LEU A 406 -14.10 2.08 27.33
CA LEU A 406 -14.41 2.12 28.76
C LEU A 406 -15.90 2.44 29.02
N MET A 407 -16.48 3.39 28.29
CA MET A 407 -17.89 3.73 28.41
C MET A 407 -18.80 2.59 27.98
N SER A 408 -18.49 1.93 26.85
CA SER A 408 -19.28 0.80 26.35
C SER A 408 -19.22 -0.45 27.24
N ARG A 409 -18.15 -0.60 28.05
CA ARG A 409 -18.10 -1.59 29.14
C ARG A 409 -19.00 -1.21 30.31
N LYS A 410 -19.02 0.05 30.73
CA LYS A 410 -19.87 0.50 31.84
C LYS A 410 -21.37 0.36 31.52
N LEU A 411 -21.78 0.72 30.30
CA LEU A 411 -23.15 0.52 29.81
C LEU A 411 -23.57 -0.96 29.75
N ALA A 412 -22.61 -1.88 29.62
CA ALA A 412 -22.86 -3.32 29.63
C ALA A 412 -23.10 -3.91 31.02
N LEU A 413 -22.58 -3.25 32.06
CA LEU A 413 -22.54 -3.71 33.44
C LEU A 413 -23.56 -2.98 34.32
N ALA A 414 -24.28 -2.00 33.80
CA ALA A 414 -25.36 -1.33 34.50
C ALA A 414 -26.56 -2.29 34.60
N PRO A 415 -27.09 -2.58 35.81
CA PRO A 415 -28.31 -3.37 35.96
C PRO A 415 -29.50 -2.62 35.35
N ALA A 416 -30.38 -3.37 34.69
CA ALA A 416 -31.56 -2.86 33.98
C ALA A 416 -32.60 -2.22 34.91
#